data_AF-A0A366CYJ2-F1
#
_entry.id   AF-A0A366CYJ2-F1
#
_cell.length_a   1.000
_cell.length_b   1.000
_cell.length_c   1.000
_cell.angle_alpha   90.00
_cell.angle_beta   90.00
_cell.angle_gamma   90.00
#
_symmetry.space_group_name_H-M   'P 1'
#
loop_
_entity.id
_entity.type
_entity.pdbx_description
1 polymer ?
#
loop_
_entity_poly.entity_id
_entity_poly.type
_entity_poly.pdbx_seq_one_letter_code
_entity_poly.pdbx_strand_id
1 'polypeptide(L)'
;MKLENVKWNELSFGHVIRLVREIAVIVVFSYLAIRIFSGDLSLDFTKLTASELVSILLAFFSIALSASFFFAATSASNQFYDNISKFNKDTSELLGRLDEQIKHVNSSQKELGNRIDKQYLIQNGADSDEQSDENEEKINEIQAKWQESLNKILDSATIEPGEKQKLESELREKDNELNVLREDQAKIKAKKIFSIKRYLKKKIDAFGLEEASALSPDELLLIITQKSIPPFRRDLEKYGFTDVERPESRHEITKEGKELVSTVVSSMLEDDS
;
A
#
# COMPACT_ATOMS: atom_id res chain seq x y z
N MET A 1 -54.59 12.68 24.06
CA MET A 1 -55.13 13.23 22.79
C MET A 1 -54.69 14.69 22.67
N LYS A 2 -53.63 14.95 21.91
CA LYS A 2 -53.32 16.28 21.39
C LYS A 2 -53.49 16.18 19.89
N LEU A 3 -54.58 16.75 19.37
CA LEU A 3 -54.78 16.93 17.94
C LEU A 3 -54.00 18.20 17.58
N GLU A 4 -52.76 17.99 17.15
CA GLU A 4 -51.91 19.05 16.65
C GLU A 4 -52.41 19.45 15.26
N ASN A 5 -52.64 20.75 15.07
CA ASN A 5 -53.20 21.35 13.87
C ASN A 5 -52.39 20.95 12.62
N VAL A 6 -52.96 20.08 11.79
CA VAL A 6 -52.44 19.76 10.46
C VAL A 6 -52.56 21.01 9.60
N LYS A 7 -51.42 21.59 9.22
CA LYS A 7 -51.34 22.69 8.26
C LYS A 7 -51.76 22.16 6.88
N TRP A 8 -52.94 22.56 6.42
CA TRP A 8 -53.56 22.09 5.16
C TRP A 8 -52.85 22.56 3.87
N ASN A 9 -51.83 23.42 3.95
CA ASN A 9 -51.23 24.08 2.78
C ASN A 9 -49.92 23.44 2.26
N GLU A 10 -49.49 22.30 2.79
CA GLU A 10 -48.34 21.54 2.28
C GLU A 10 -48.71 20.09 1.89
N LEU A 11 -49.96 19.88 1.46
CA LEU A 11 -50.39 18.61 0.87
C LEU A 11 -49.78 18.46 -0.54
N SER A 12 -48.50 18.13 -0.58
CA SER A 12 -47.85 17.59 -1.78
C SER A 12 -48.67 16.39 -2.27
N PHE A 13 -48.89 16.32 -3.59
CA PHE A 13 -49.71 15.30 -4.25
C PHE A 13 -49.36 13.86 -3.81
N GLY A 14 -48.10 13.63 -3.45
CA GLY A 14 -47.64 12.34 -2.91
C GLY A 14 -48.22 11.96 -1.54
N HIS A 15 -48.45 12.92 -0.65
CA HIS A 15 -49.06 12.66 0.66
C HIS A 15 -50.54 12.31 0.53
N VAL A 16 -51.25 12.97 -0.38
CA VAL A 16 -52.66 12.67 -0.69
C VAL A 16 -52.78 11.26 -1.24
N ILE A 17 -51.94 10.88 -2.21
CA ILE A 17 -51.93 9.52 -2.80
C ILE A 17 -51.65 8.46 -1.74
N ARG A 18 -50.70 8.71 -0.82
CA ARG A 18 -50.35 7.78 0.25
C ARG A 18 -51.51 7.59 1.23
N LEU A 19 -52.17 8.68 1.64
CA LEU A 19 -53.35 8.64 2.51
C LEU A 19 -54.52 7.91 1.87
N VAL A 20 -54.82 8.19 0.59
CA VAL A 20 -55.88 7.51 -0.15
C VAL A 20 -55.63 6.00 -0.23
N ARG A 21 -54.39 5.59 -0.49
CA ARG A 21 -54.01 4.16 -0.50
C ARG A 21 -54.21 3.51 0.88
N GLU A 22 -53.76 4.16 1.95
CA GLU A 22 -53.90 3.64 3.31
C GLU A 22 -55.38 3.53 3.73
N ILE A 23 -56.20 4.54 3.43
CA ILE A 23 -57.64 4.52 3.68
C ILE A 23 -58.33 3.42 2.86
N ALA A 24 -57.98 3.25 1.58
CA ALA A 24 -58.56 2.20 0.74
C ALA A 24 -58.25 0.79 1.29
N VAL A 25 -57.02 0.55 1.75
CA VAL A 25 -56.64 -0.74 2.36
C VAL A 25 -57.43 -0.97 3.64
N ILE A 26 -57.57 0.04 4.50
CA ILE A 26 -58.34 -0.06 5.75
C ILE A 26 -59.81 -0.37 5.46
N VAL A 27 -60.43 0.34 4.51
CA VAL A 27 -61.84 0.11 4.13
C VAL A 27 -62.06 -1.30 3.62
N VAL A 28 -61.17 -1.81 2.76
CA VAL A 28 -61.27 -3.19 2.24
C VAL A 28 -61.10 -4.21 3.37
N PHE A 29 -60.15 -4.00 4.28
CA PHE A 29 -59.94 -4.89 5.43
C PHE A 29 -61.11 -4.86 6.41
N SER A 30 -61.66 -3.68 6.72
CA SER A 30 -62.83 -3.52 7.58
C SER A 30 -64.06 -4.15 6.95
N TYR A 31 -64.25 -4.00 5.64
CA TYR A 31 -65.34 -4.65 4.91
C TYR A 31 -65.23 -6.17 4.96
N LEU A 32 -64.03 -6.73 4.72
CA LEU A 32 -63.76 -8.16 4.87
C LEU A 32 -64.00 -8.65 6.30
N ALA A 33 -63.53 -7.92 7.30
CA ALA A 33 -63.71 -8.26 8.71
C ALA A 33 -65.20 -8.28 9.10
N ILE A 34 -65.97 -7.24 8.73
CA ILE A 34 -67.42 -7.20 8.95
C ILE A 34 -68.08 -8.39 8.25
N ARG A 35 -67.72 -8.67 6.99
CA ARG A 35 -68.31 -9.78 6.23
C ARG A 35 -67.98 -11.17 6.79
N ILE A 36 -66.80 -11.34 7.39
CA ILE A 36 -66.42 -12.55 8.14
C ILE A 36 -67.24 -12.67 9.42
N PHE A 37 -67.36 -11.60 10.22
CA PHE A 37 -68.09 -11.62 11.50
C PHE A 37 -69.60 -11.68 11.34
N SER A 38 -70.16 -11.15 10.25
CA SER A 38 -71.59 -11.21 9.93
C SER A 38 -72.04 -12.61 9.48
N GLY A 39 -71.13 -13.59 9.36
CA GLY A 39 -71.47 -15.00 9.16
C GLY A 39 -71.91 -15.38 7.74
N ASP A 40 -72.00 -14.43 6.80
CA ASP A 40 -72.31 -14.69 5.38
C ASP A 40 -71.19 -15.44 4.63
N LEU A 41 -70.02 -15.61 5.26
CA LEU A 41 -68.95 -16.49 4.78
C LEU A 41 -69.18 -17.93 5.25
N SER A 42 -70.31 -18.51 4.88
CA SER A 42 -70.46 -19.97 4.90
C SER A 42 -69.63 -20.55 3.75
N LEU A 43 -68.33 -20.73 3.96
CA LEU A 43 -67.49 -21.53 3.09
C LEU A 43 -67.99 -22.98 3.20
N ASP A 44 -68.90 -23.32 2.32
CA ASP A 44 -69.52 -24.64 2.21
C ASP A 44 -68.48 -25.58 1.58
N PHE A 45 -67.52 -26.05 2.39
CA PHE A 45 -66.41 -26.92 1.96
C PHE A 45 -66.89 -28.21 1.27
N THR A 46 -68.17 -28.55 1.46
CA THR A 46 -68.89 -29.65 0.81
C THR A 46 -69.14 -29.44 -0.69
N LYS A 47 -69.08 -28.19 -1.19
CA LYS A 47 -69.29 -27.85 -2.61
C LYS A 47 -68.00 -27.59 -3.38
N LEU A 48 -66.86 -27.54 -2.69
CA LEU A 48 -65.57 -27.30 -3.33
C LEU A 48 -65.06 -28.61 -3.94
N THR A 49 -64.69 -28.54 -5.22
CA THR A 49 -63.95 -29.63 -5.86
C THR A 49 -62.52 -29.69 -5.32
N ALA A 50 -61.90 -30.88 -5.34
CA ALA A 50 -60.53 -31.08 -4.87
C ALA A 50 -59.53 -30.12 -5.55
N SER A 51 -59.76 -29.77 -6.83
CA SER A 51 -58.95 -28.80 -7.58
C SER A 51 -59.05 -27.37 -7.03
N GLU A 52 -60.23 -26.95 -6.56
CA GLU A 52 -60.44 -25.62 -5.97
C GLU A 52 -59.76 -25.53 -4.60
N LEU A 53 -59.82 -26.59 -3.81
CA LEU A 53 -59.15 -26.66 -2.50
C LEU A 53 -57.62 -26.60 -2.65
N VAL A 54 -57.08 -27.33 -3.63
CA VAL A 54 -55.65 -27.27 -3.98
C VAL A 54 -55.27 -25.87 -4.49
N SER A 55 -56.11 -25.23 -5.28
CA SER A 55 -55.84 -23.87 -5.79
C SER A 55 -55.83 -22.81 -4.68
N ILE A 56 -56.75 -22.92 -3.72
CA ILE A 56 -56.77 -22.06 -2.52
C ILE A 56 -55.51 -22.29 -1.69
N LEU A 57 -55.12 -23.54 -1.46
CA LEU A 57 -53.89 -23.87 -0.75
C LEU A 57 -52.64 -23.30 -1.45
N LEU A 58 -52.59 -23.44 -2.78
CA LEU A 58 -51.51 -22.90 -3.60
C LEU A 58 -51.45 -21.37 -3.52
N ALA A 59 -52.61 -20.70 -3.54
CA ALA A 59 -52.69 -19.24 -3.40
C ALA A 59 -52.16 -18.77 -2.04
N PHE A 60 -52.51 -19.47 -0.95
CA PHE A 60 -51.94 -19.18 0.37
C PHE A 60 -50.42 -19.39 0.41
N PHE A 61 -49.91 -20.45 -0.22
CA PHE A 61 -48.48 -20.68 -0.36
C PHE A 61 -47.80 -19.55 -1.12
N SER A 62 -48.34 -19.12 -2.28
CA SER A 62 -47.78 -18.01 -3.05
C SER A 62 -47.75 -16.70 -2.28
N ILE A 63 -48.80 -16.40 -1.50
CA ILE A 63 -48.84 -15.21 -0.64
C ILE A 63 -47.77 -15.29 0.46
N ALA A 64 -47.64 -16.44 1.13
CA ALA A 64 -46.64 -16.65 2.16
C ALA A 64 -45.20 -16.56 1.61
N LEU A 65 -44.96 -17.13 0.43
CA LEU A 65 -43.67 -17.09 -0.26
C LEU A 65 -43.31 -15.66 -0.69
N SER A 66 -44.30 -14.90 -1.20
CA SER A 66 -44.12 -13.48 -1.53
C SER A 66 -43.77 -12.65 -0.29
N ALA A 67 -44.44 -12.87 0.84
CA ALA A 67 -44.14 -12.18 2.09
C ALA A 67 -42.75 -12.55 2.62
N SER A 68 -42.38 -13.84 2.55
CA SER A 68 -41.05 -14.32 2.94
C SER A 68 -39.94 -13.68 2.08
N PHE A 69 -40.12 -13.61 0.77
CA PHE A 69 -39.19 -12.91 -0.12
C PHE A 69 -39.11 -11.41 0.15
N PHE A 70 -40.24 -10.75 0.45
CA PHE A 70 -40.24 -9.34 0.83
C PHE A 70 -39.42 -9.07 2.09
N PHE A 71 -39.60 -9.90 3.13
CA PHE A 71 -38.82 -9.76 4.37
C PHE A 71 -37.34 -10.10 4.17
N ALA A 72 -37.03 -11.15 3.40
CA ALA A 72 -35.64 -11.50 3.08
C ALA A 72 -34.95 -10.40 2.27
N ALA A 73 -35.61 -9.85 1.25
CA ALA A 73 -35.07 -8.75 0.45
C ALA A 73 -34.91 -7.47 1.27
N THR A 74 -35.85 -7.15 2.15
CA THR A 74 -35.75 -5.98 3.04
C THR A 74 -34.62 -6.13 4.05
N SER A 75 -34.48 -7.30 4.67
CA SER A 75 -33.38 -7.60 5.60
C SER A 75 -32.02 -7.52 4.90
N ALA A 76 -31.90 -8.17 3.73
CA ALA A 76 -30.68 -8.14 2.93
C ALA A 76 -30.34 -6.72 2.44
N SER A 77 -31.34 -5.94 2.03
CA SER A 77 -31.13 -4.55 1.60
C SER A 77 -30.68 -3.66 2.75
N ASN A 78 -31.29 -3.77 3.94
CA ASN A 78 -30.85 -3.01 5.11
C ASN A 78 -29.41 -3.36 5.49
N GLN A 79 -29.08 -4.66 5.53
CA GLN A 79 -27.73 -5.12 5.83
C GLN A 79 -26.72 -4.67 4.77
N PHE A 80 -27.12 -4.64 3.49
CA PHE A 80 -26.30 -4.10 2.41
C PHE A 80 -26.02 -2.60 2.58
N TYR A 81 -27.03 -1.79 2.93
CA TYR A 81 -26.84 -0.36 3.18
C TYR A 81 -25.96 -0.10 4.41
N ASP A 82 -26.14 -0.85 5.49
CA ASP A 82 -25.29 -0.75 6.67
C ASP A 82 -23.83 -1.10 6.34
N ASN A 83 -23.62 -2.16 5.57
CA ASN A 83 -22.30 -2.59 5.11
C ASN A 83 -21.66 -1.57 4.17
N ILE A 84 -22.43 -0.97 3.24
CA ILE A 84 -21.90 0.06 2.33
C ILE A 84 -21.52 1.34 3.08
N SER A 85 -22.33 1.72 4.07
CA SER A 85 -22.07 2.88 4.92
C SER A 85 -20.82 2.65 5.75
N LYS A 86 -20.69 1.47 6.35
CA LYS A 86 -19.50 1.07 7.12
C LYS A 86 -18.27 0.97 6.23
N PHE A 87 -18.37 0.38 5.04
CA PHE A 87 -17.29 0.32 4.05
C PHE A 87 -16.82 1.71 3.62
N ASN A 88 -17.74 2.63 3.31
CA ASN A 88 -17.37 4.00 2.93
C ASN A 88 -16.72 4.76 4.09
N LYS A 89 -17.19 4.54 5.32
CA LYS A 89 -16.59 5.12 6.53
C LYS A 89 -15.17 4.58 6.74
N ASP A 90 -15.01 3.27 6.70
CA ASP A 90 -13.72 2.59 6.89
C ASP A 90 -12.73 2.96 5.78
N THR A 91 -13.20 3.09 4.53
CA THR A 91 -12.40 3.57 3.39
C THR A 91 -11.99 5.02 3.56
N SER A 92 -12.88 5.88 4.06
CA SER A 92 -12.57 7.29 4.34
C SER A 92 -11.59 7.44 5.51
N GLU A 93 -11.72 6.59 6.53
CA GLU A 93 -10.77 6.55 7.65
C GLU A 93 -9.41 6.02 7.21
N LEU A 94 -9.38 4.98 6.37
CA LEU A 94 -8.16 4.46 5.77
C LEU A 94 -7.46 5.52 4.91
N LEU A 95 -8.22 6.23 4.06
CA LEU A 95 -7.70 7.35 3.26
C LEU A 95 -7.21 8.50 4.15
N GLY A 96 -7.92 8.80 5.23
CA GLY A 96 -7.48 9.81 6.21
C GLY A 96 -6.17 9.42 6.91
N ARG A 97 -6.03 8.15 7.31
CA ARG A 97 -4.79 7.61 7.90
C ARG A 97 -3.65 7.56 6.88
N LEU A 98 -3.95 7.24 5.61
CA LEU A 98 -2.96 7.30 4.52
C LEU A 98 -2.52 8.74 4.23
N ASP A 99 -3.44 9.71 4.23
CA ASP A 99 -3.10 11.12 4.08
C ASP A 99 -2.26 11.60 5.28
N GLU A 100 -2.59 11.19 6.51
CA GLU A 100 -1.77 11.45 7.69
C GLU A 100 -0.39 10.79 7.60
N GLN A 101 -0.28 9.55 7.13
CA GLN A 101 1.00 8.87 6.93
C GLN A 101 1.81 9.54 5.82
N ILE A 102 1.20 9.91 4.70
CA ILE A 102 1.86 10.63 3.59
C ILE A 102 2.30 12.02 4.06
N LYS A 103 1.46 12.72 4.80
CA LYS A 103 1.78 14.03 5.37
C LYS A 103 2.86 13.92 6.44
N HIS A 104 2.86 12.87 7.25
CA HIS A 104 3.92 12.56 8.21
C HIS A 104 5.22 12.21 7.49
N VAL A 105 5.19 11.42 6.42
CA VAL A 105 6.37 11.12 5.60
C VAL A 105 6.89 12.37 4.90
N ASN A 106 6.02 13.24 4.39
CA ASN A 106 6.40 14.49 3.75
C ASN A 106 6.90 15.52 4.79
N SER A 107 6.32 15.56 5.98
CA SER A 107 6.84 16.36 7.10
C SER A 107 8.14 15.79 7.63
N SER A 108 8.30 14.47 7.72
CA SER A 108 9.56 13.81 8.08
C SER A 108 10.60 13.99 6.98
N GLN A 109 10.24 14.09 5.71
CA GLN A 109 11.16 14.46 4.62
C GLN A 109 11.51 15.95 4.63
N LYS A 110 10.58 16.82 5.03
CA LYS A 110 10.84 18.26 5.20
C LYS A 110 11.59 18.54 6.51
N GLU A 111 11.40 17.71 7.52
CA GLU A 111 12.13 17.72 8.78
C GLU A 111 13.49 17.02 8.62
N LEU A 112 13.62 15.99 7.79
CA LEU A 112 14.91 15.49 7.30
C LEU A 112 15.56 16.56 6.44
N GLY A 113 14.85 17.24 5.54
CA GLY A 113 15.40 18.32 4.72
C GLY A 113 15.88 19.49 5.58
N ASN A 114 15.14 19.84 6.64
CA ASN A 114 15.53 20.85 7.60
C ASN A 114 16.57 20.36 8.61
N ARG A 115 16.61 19.07 8.97
CA ARG A 115 17.67 18.48 9.82
C ARG A 115 18.93 18.27 9.00
N ILE A 116 18.83 17.94 7.72
CA ILE A 116 19.93 17.89 6.76
C ILE A 116 20.43 19.32 6.55
N ASP A 117 19.59 20.31 6.25
CA ASP A 117 20.03 21.71 6.18
C ASP A 117 20.63 22.19 7.52
N LYS A 118 20.08 21.79 8.67
CA LYS A 118 20.56 22.21 9.98
C LYS A 118 21.77 21.42 10.50
N GLN A 119 22.00 20.20 10.02
CA GLN A 119 23.14 19.33 10.34
C GLN A 119 24.27 19.47 9.32
N TYR A 120 23.98 19.95 8.11
CA TYR A 120 24.98 20.54 7.21
C TYR A 120 25.48 21.90 7.70
N LEU A 121 24.70 22.60 8.54
CA LEU A 121 25.07 23.89 9.14
C LEU A 121 25.60 23.79 10.58
N ILE A 122 25.49 22.64 11.25
CA ILE A 122 25.93 22.44 12.65
C ILE A 122 26.62 21.07 12.77
N GLN A 123 27.92 21.11 13.09
CA GLN A 123 28.86 20.02 13.43
C GLN A 123 29.42 19.22 12.23
N ASN A 124 30.72 19.16 11.95
CA ASN A 124 31.89 19.25 12.83
C ASN A 124 31.68 18.49 14.15
N GLY A 125 31.88 17.17 14.11
CA GLY A 125 32.21 16.37 15.27
C GLY A 125 31.27 15.18 15.50
N ALA A 126 31.84 14.00 15.27
CA ALA A 126 31.61 12.71 15.94
C ALA A 126 30.15 12.27 16.10
N ASP A 127 29.73 11.31 15.25
CA ASP A 127 28.84 10.17 15.57
C ASP A 127 28.25 9.58 14.26
N SER A 128 29.10 9.32 13.26
CA SER A 128 28.67 8.88 11.92
C SER A 128 29.10 7.46 11.54
N ASP A 129 29.42 6.61 12.52
CA ASP A 129 29.78 5.20 12.28
C ASP A 129 28.69 4.21 12.74
N GLU A 130 27.72 4.62 13.58
CA GLU A 130 26.65 3.72 14.06
C GLU A 130 25.33 3.83 13.27
N GLN A 131 25.11 4.90 12.48
CA GLN A 131 23.82 5.13 11.81
C GLN A 131 23.68 4.52 10.40
N SER A 132 24.77 4.12 9.76
CA SER A 132 24.71 3.50 8.42
C SER A 132 24.33 2.03 8.49
N ASP A 133 24.96 1.27 9.39
CA ASP A 133 24.67 -0.15 9.61
C ASP A 133 23.30 -0.35 10.29
N GLU A 134 22.92 0.54 11.21
CA GLU A 134 21.58 0.53 11.80
C GLU A 134 20.46 0.77 10.77
N ASN A 135 20.72 1.52 9.69
CA ASN A 135 19.71 1.76 8.66
C ASN A 135 19.53 0.55 7.73
N GLU A 136 20.59 -0.18 7.39
CA GLU A 136 20.47 -1.44 6.64
C GLU A 136 19.87 -2.56 7.50
N GLU A 137 20.23 -2.66 8.78
CA GLU A 137 19.57 -3.59 9.72
C GLU A 137 18.10 -3.24 9.92
N LYS A 138 17.75 -1.96 10.11
CA LYS A 138 16.34 -1.53 10.24
C LYS A 138 15.56 -1.81 8.96
N ILE A 139 16.14 -1.65 7.77
CA ILE A 139 15.48 -2.00 6.50
C ILE A 139 15.21 -3.51 6.42
N ASN A 140 16.20 -4.35 6.76
CA ASN A 140 16.03 -5.81 6.79
C ASN A 140 15.03 -6.26 7.87
N GLU A 141 15.03 -5.60 9.03
CA GLU A 141 14.13 -5.92 10.14
C GLU A 141 12.70 -5.47 9.83
N ILE A 142 12.51 -4.32 9.16
CA ILE A 142 11.21 -3.86 8.65
C ILE A 142 10.72 -4.82 7.57
N GLN A 143 11.60 -5.33 6.70
CA GLN A 143 11.24 -6.29 5.65
C GLN A 143 10.86 -7.66 6.24
N ALA A 144 11.58 -8.12 7.26
CA ALA A 144 11.27 -9.35 7.98
C ALA A 144 9.95 -9.24 8.76
N LYS A 145 9.73 -8.11 9.46
CA LYS A 145 8.47 -7.81 10.16
C LYS A 145 7.30 -7.65 9.19
N TRP A 146 7.54 -7.13 7.98
CA TRP A 146 6.55 -7.07 6.92
C TRP A 146 6.19 -8.46 6.43
N GLN A 147 7.17 -9.32 6.13
CA GLN A 147 6.94 -10.72 5.75
C GLN A 147 6.26 -11.54 6.85
N GLU A 148 6.65 -11.34 8.11
CA GLU A 148 6.00 -11.98 9.26
C GLU A 148 4.56 -11.49 9.43
N SER A 149 4.31 -10.19 9.31
CA SER A 149 2.95 -9.62 9.38
C SER A 149 2.08 -10.09 8.22
N LEU A 150 2.67 -10.25 7.03
CA LEU A 150 1.98 -10.71 5.83
C LEU A 150 1.64 -12.20 5.94
N ASN A 151 2.55 -13.02 6.47
CA ASN A 151 2.28 -14.42 6.82
C ASN A 151 1.24 -14.54 7.94
N LYS A 152 1.29 -13.67 8.96
CA LYS A 152 0.26 -13.62 10.01
C LYS A 152 -1.09 -13.25 9.44
N ILE A 153 -1.18 -12.31 8.50
CA ILE A 153 -2.42 -11.94 7.82
C ILE A 153 -2.93 -13.11 6.96
N LEU A 154 -2.03 -13.80 6.24
CA LEU A 154 -2.36 -15.00 5.45
C LEU A 154 -2.85 -16.19 6.29
N ASP A 155 -2.31 -16.37 7.49
CA ASP A 155 -2.69 -17.46 8.40
C ASP A 155 -3.88 -17.11 9.31
N SER A 156 -4.07 -15.83 9.65
CA SER A 156 -5.14 -15.37 10.55
C SER A 156 -6.44 -15.02 9.82
N ALA A 157 -6.35 -14.59 8.57
CA ALA A 157 -7.53 -14.45 7.75
C ALA A 157 -7.89 -15.86 7.22
N THR A 158 -9.10 -16.31 7.50
CA THR A 158 -9.70 -17.51 6.87
C THR A 158 -9.99 -17.17 5.41
N ILE A 159 -8.93 -16.93 4.63
CA ILE A 159 -8.99 -16.47 3.25
C ILE A 159 -9.43 -17.65 2.39
N GLU A 160 -10.50 -17.45 1.64
CA GLU A 160 -11.00 -18.40 0.66
C GLU A 160 -9.86 -18.77 -0.31
N PRO A 161 -9.66 -20.05 -0.67
CA PRO A 161 -8.47 -20.51 -1.38
C PRO A 161 -8.16 -19.75 -2.69
N GLY A 162 -9.17 -19.13 -3.32
CA GLY A 162 -8.99 -18.28 -4.51
C GLY A 162 -8.31 -16.93 -4.24
N GLU A 163 -8.59 -16.29 -3.11
CA GLU A 163 -7.96 -15.00 -2.76
C GLU A 163 -6.50 -15.20 -2.30
N LYS A 164 -6.21 -16.33 -1.65
CA LYS A 164 -4.83 -16.73 -1.32
C LYS A 164 -3.97 -16.89 -2.57
N GLN A 165 -4.51 -17.55 -3.60
CA GLN A 165 -3.81 -17.75 -4.86
C GLN A 165 -3.55 -16.42 -5.60
N LYS A 166 -4.47 -15.46 -5.47
CA LYS A 166 -4.32 -14.12 -6.05
C LYS A 166 -3.23 -13.32 -5.33
N LEU A 167 -3.22 -13.32 -3.99
CA LEU A 167 -2.18 -12.68 -3.18
C LEU A 167 -0.79 -13.30 -3.41
N GLU A 168 -0.70 -14.63 -3.51
CA GLU A 168 0.54 -15.32 -3.86
C GLU A 168 1.05 -14.91 -5.25
N SER A 169 0.14 -14.72 -6.22
CA SER A 169 0.53 -14.24 -7.56
C SER A 169 1.04 -12.80 -7.54
N GLU A 170 0.38 -11.87 -6.82
CA GLU A 170 0.85 -10.48 -6.67
C GLU A 170 2.19 -10.40 -5.93
N LEU A 171 2.38 -11.20 -4.87
CA LEU A 171 3.67 -11.28 -4.17
C LEU A 171 4.78 -11.74 -5.11
N ARG A 172 4.52 -12.75 -5.93
CA ARG A 172 5.49 -13.30 -6.85
C ARG A 172 5.81 -12.34 -7.99
N GLU A 173 4.83 -11.56 -8.45
CA GLU A 173 5.03 -10.50 -9.41
C GLU A 173 5.88 -9.37 -8.83
N LYS A 174 5.61 -8.95 -7.60
CA LYS A 174 6.40 -7.92 -6.89
C LYS A 174 7.81 -8.38 -6.59
N ASP A 175 8.01 -9.66 -6.26
CA ASP A 175 9.34 -10.22 -6.04
C ASP A 175 10.14 -10.31 -7.36
N ASN A 176 9.50 -10.65 -8.47
CA ASN A 176 10.11 -10.57 -9.80
C ASN A 176 10.48 -9.12 -10.17
N GLU A 177 9.60 -8.16 -9.91
CA GLU A 177 9.87 -6.73 -10.14
C GLU A 177 11.06 -6.25 -9.30
N LEU A 178 11.14 -6.64 -8.03
CA LEU A 178 12.30 -6.38 -7.17
C LEU A 178 13.59 -7.00 -7.70
N ASN A 179 13.54 -8.23 -8.21
CA ASN A 179 14.70 -8.90 -8.78
C ASN A 179 15.21 -8.20 -10.05
N VAL A 180 14.31 -7.73 -10.93
CA VAL A 180 14.68 -6.92 -12.09
C VAL A 180 15.32 -5.59 -11.66
N LEU A 181 14.74 -4.90 -10.67
CA LEU A 181 15.29 -3.65 -10.15
C LEU A 181 16.67 -3.86 -9.50
N ARG A 182 16.89 -4.98 -8.80
CA ARG A 182 18.21 -5.35 -8.26
C ARG A 182 19.23 -5.61 -9.37
N GLU A 183 18.83 -6.31 -10.42
CA GLU A 183 19.70 -6.58 -11.57
C GLU A 183 20.09 -5.28 -12.29
N ASP A 184 19.13 -4.37 -12.48
CA ASP A 184 19.38 -3.06 -13.09
C ASP A 184 20.25 -2.18 -12.19
N GLN A 185 20.02 -2.20 -10.87
CA GLN A 185 20.88 -1.51 -9.93
C GLN A 185 22.31 -2.06 -9.98
N ALA A 186 22.49 -3.39 -10.04
CA ALA A 186 23.79 -4.02 -10.19
C ALA A 186 24.48 -3.62 -11.51
N LYS A 187 23.75 -3.58 -12.63
CA LYS A 187 24.27 -3.11 -13.93
C LYS A 187 24.70 -1.64 -13.89
N ILE A 188 23.91 -0.77 -13.24
CA ILE A 188 24.23 0.65 -13.08
C ILE A 188 25.48 0.81 -12.19
N LYS A 189 25.55 0.09 -11.06
CA LYS A 189 26.73 0.06 -10.18
C LYS A 189 27.97 -0.37 -10.96
N ALA A 190 27.90 -1.47 -11.71
CA ALA A 190 29.00 -1.97 -12.52
C ALA A 190 29.49 -0.97 -13.58
N LYS A 191 28.55 -0.32 -14.31
CA LYS A 191 28.88 0.71 -15.32
C LYS A 191 29.60 1.91 -14.70
N LYS A 192 29.21 2.29 -13.49
CA LYS A 192 29.83 3.40 -12.75
C LYS A 192 31.20 3.05 -12.21
N ILE A 193 31.37 1.87 -11.60
CA ILE A 193 32.67 1.35 -11.18
C ILE A 193 33.64 1.26 -12.37
N PHE A 194 33.17 0.82 -13.53
CA PHE A 194 33.98 0.83 -14.76
C PHE A 194 34.44 2.24 -15.16
N SER A 195 33.56 3.24 -15.05
CA SER A 195 33.92 4.64 -15.34
C SER A 195 34.95 5.21 -14.35
N ILE A 196 34.87 4.82 -13.07
CA ILE A 196 35.85 5.17 -12.04
C ILE A 196 37.21 4.55 -12.38
N LYS A 197 37.26 3.23 -12.67
CA LYS A 197 38.49 2.54 -13.09
C LYS A 197 39.14 3.21 -14.30
N ARG A 198 38.35 3.56 -15.31
CA ARG A 198 38.85 4.23 -16.53
C ARG A 198 39.42 5.62 -16.23
N TYR A 199 38.80 6.38 -15.32
CA TYR A 199 39.29 7.68 -14.92
C TYR A 199 40.57 7.57 -14.08
N LEU A 200 40.62 6.57 -13.18
CA LEU A 200 41.81 6.27 -12.37
C LEU A 200 43.00 5.89 -13.25
N LYS A 201 42.80 4.98 -14.22
CA LYS A 201 43.82 4.59 -15.22
C LYS A 201 44.42 5.82 -15.92
N LYS A 202 43.57 6.71 -16.46
CA LYS A 202 44.01 7.95 -17.11
C LYS A 202 44.78 8.90 -16.19
N LYS A 203 44.44 8.94 -14.90
CA LYS A 203 45.12 9.79 -13.91
C LYS A 203 46.45 9.21 -13.48
N ILE A 204 46.55 7.89 -13.38
CA ILE A 204 47.80 7.17 -13.12
C ILE A 204 48.75 7.33 -14.32
N ASP A 205 48.25 7.18 -15.55
CA ASP A 205 49.05 7.43 -16.77
C ASP A 205 49.62 8.85 -16.82
N ALA A 206 48.81 9.85 -16.45
CA ALA A 206 49.24 11.24 -16.41
C ALA A 206 50.17 11.57 -15.23
N PHE A 207 50.18 10.74 -14.20
CA PHE A 207 51.05 10.86 -13.03
C PHE A 207 52.40 10.14 -13.25
N GLY A 208 52.44 9.13 -14.12
CA GLY A 208 53.62 8.32 -14.41
C GLY A 208 53.52 6.96 -13.71
N LEU A 209 53.55 5.88 -14.50
CA LEU A 209 53.34 4.51 -14.02
C LEU A 209 54.42 4.07 -13.03
N GLU A 210 55.68 4.44 -13.28
CA GLU A 210 56.81 4.11 -12.42
C GLU A 210 56.68 4.78 -11.03
N GLU A 211 56.30 6.07 -11.00
CA GLU A 211 56.07 6.81 -9.75
C GLU A 211 54.83 6.29 -9.00
N ALA A 212 53.78 5.92 -9.72
CA ALA A 212 52.56 5.35 -9.15
C ALA A 212 52.80 3.95 -8.54
N SER A 213 53.67 3.14 -9.15
CA SER A 213 54.01 1.80 -8.65
C SER A 213 54.88 1.81 -7.38
N ALA A 214 55.61 2.91 -7.15
CA ALA A 214 56.44 3.11 -5.97
C ALA A 214 55.64 3.59 -4.74
N LEU A 215 54.40 4.07 -4.94
CA LEU A 215 53.50 4.55 -3.89
C LEU A 215 52.59 3.44 -3.38
N SER A 216 52.28 3.47 -2.08
CA SER A 216 51.27 2.56 -1.51
C SER A 216 49.88 2.84 -2.14
N PRO A 217 49.02 1.82 -2.36
CA PRO A 217 47.73 2.00 -3.03
C PRO A 217 46.80 3.05 -2.39
N ASP A 218 46.88 3.23 -1.08
CA ASP A 218 46.16 4.28 -0.35
C ASP A 218 46.78 5.66 -0.55
N GLU A 219 48.10 5.79 -0.57
CA GLU A 219 48.78 7.04 -0.90
C GLU A 219 48.45 7.51 -2.32
N LEU A 220 48.45 6.58 -3.27
CA LEU A 220 48.15 6.86 -4.66
C LEU A 220 46.69 7.33 -4.83
N LEU A 221 45.74 6.66 -4.18
CA LEU A 221 44.34 7.07 -4.22
C LEU A 221 44.13 8.42 -3.54
N LEU A 222 44.83 8.71 -2.44
CA LEU A 222 44.78 10.00 -1.74
C LEU A 222 45.27 11.15 -2.64
N ILE A 223 46.41 10.96 -3.29
CA ILE A 223 46.99 11.98 -4.19
C ILE A 223 46.07 12.22 -5.40
N ILE A 224 45.51 11.14 -5.97
CA ILE A 224 44.62 11.24 -7.14
C ILE A 224 43.31 11.90 -6.74
N THR A 225 42.71 11.54 -5.60
CA THR A 225 41.44 12.12 -5.14
C THR A 225 41.57 13.61 -4.84
N GLN A 226 42.65 14.04 -4.19
CA GLN A 226 42.92 15.46 -3.92
C GLN A 226 43.05 16.30 -5.20
N LYS A 227 43.61 15.71 -6.27
CA LYS A 227 43.77 16.36 -7.59
C LYS A 227 42.60 16.11 -8.56
N SER A 228 41.54 15.43 -8.12
CA SER A 228 40.43 15.02 -8.97
C SER A 228 39.22 15.96 -8.90
N ILE A 229 38.39 15.88 -9.94
CA ILE A 229 37.17 16.67 -10.06
C ILE A 229 36.11 16.21 -9.04
N PRO A 230 35.23 17.12 -8.55
CA PRO A 230 34.18 16.79 -7.58
C PRO A 230 33.28 15.60 -7.95
N PRO A 231 32.85 15.40 -9.22
CA PRO A 231 32.02 14.26 -9.58
C PRO A 231 32.69 12.90 -9.34
N PHE A 232 34.00 12.78 -9.56
CA PHE A 232 34.75 11.55 -9.34
C PHE A 232 34.89 11.23 -7.85
N ARG A 233 35.07 12.26 -7.03
CA ARG A 233 35.16 12.15 -5.57
C ARG A 233 33.86 11.66 -4.94
N ARG A 234 32.72 12.21 -5.38
CA ARG A 234 31.39 11.74 -4.96
C ARG A 234 31.10 10.31 -5.37
N ASP A 235 31.54 9.93 -6.57
CA ASP A 235 31.39 8.55 -7.03
C ASP A 235 32.26 7.61 -6.18
N LEU A 236 33.48 8.00 -5.76
CA LEU A 236 34.31 7.17 -4.86
C LEU A 236 33.70 6.97 -3.48
N GLU A 237 33.17 8.03 -2.87
CA GLU A 237 32.46 7.97 -1.59
C GLU A 237 31.18 7.14 -1.69
N LYS A 238 30.36 7.40 -2.72
CA LYS A 238 29.07 6.71 -2.94
C LYS A 238 29.21 5.20 -3.16
N TYR A 239 30.35 4.75 -3.68
CA TYR A 239 30.63 3.32 -3.90
C TYR A 239 31.56 2.72 -2.84
N GLY A 240 31.80 3.43 -1.72
CA GLY A 240 32.52 2.89 -0.58
C GLY A 240 34.03 2.75 -0.78
N PHE A 241 34.63 3.46 -1.74
CA PHE A 241 36.08 3.46 -1.96
C PHE A 241 36.82 4.48 -1.08
N THR A 242 36.11 5.48 -0.56
CA THR A 242 36.58 6.49 0.40
C THR A 242 35.47 6.77 1.40
N ASP A 243 35.82 7.03 2.66
CA ASP A 243 34.82 7.31 3.71
C ASP A 243 34.21 8.71 3.59
N VAL A 244 34.91 9.63 2.92
CA VAL A 244 34.51 11.04 2.72
C VAL A 244 34.76 11.50 1.29
N GLU A 245 34.00 12.47 0.79
CA GLU A 245 34.20 13.08 -0.54
C GLU A 245 35.63 13.61 -0.73
N ARG A 246 36.29 14.09 0.33
CA ARG A 246 37.64 14.64 0.27
C ARG A 246 38.52 14.00 1.33
N PRO A 247 39.16 12.86 1.03
CA PRO A 247 40.09 12.27 1.97
C PRO A 247 41.31 13.17 2.10
N GLU A 248 41.62 13.55 3.34
CA GLU A 248 42.82 14.28 3.75
C GLU A 248 43.86 13.30 4.33
N SER A 249 43.42 12.11 4.78
CA SER A 249 44.25 11.09 5.40
C SER A 249 44.13 9.73 4.70
N ARG A 250 45.18 8.90 4.83
CA ARG A 250 45.21 7.51 4.34
C ARG A 250 44.20 6.60 5.04
N HIS A 251 43.70 7.02 6.20
CA HIS A 251 42.76 6.27 7.03
C HIS A 251 41.32 6.38 6.51
N GLU A 252 41.04 7.38 5.67
CA GLU A 252 39.73 7.64 5.05
C GLU A 252 39.58 6.91 3.70
N ILE A 253 40.54 6.02 3.40
CA ILE A 253 40.53 5.15 2.24
C ILE A 253 40.19 3.75 2.71
N THR A 254 39.04 3.27 2.26
CA THR A 254 38.53 1.96 2.61
C THR A 254 39.38 0.85 2.01
N LYS A 255 39.24 -0.35 2.56
CA LYS A 255 39.88 -1.55 2.04
C LYS A 255 39.54 -1.80 0.56
N GLU A 256 38.29 -1.52 0.17
CA GLU A 256 37.80 -1.64 -1.21
C GLU A 256 38.46 -0.61 -2.13
N GLY A 257 38.73 0.62 -1.64
CA GLY A 257 39.50 1.63 -2.37
C GLY A 257 40.93 1.20 -2.65
N LYS A 258 41.60 0.57 -1.66
CA LYS A 258 42.96 0.05 -1.84
C LYS A 258 43.02 -1.08 -2.86
N GLU A 259 42.05 -1.98 -2.80
CA GLU A 259 41.92 -3.10 -3.75
C GLU A 259 41.63 -2.61 -5.18
N LEU A 260 40.78 -1.58 -5.32
CA LEU A 260 40.49 -0.93 -6.59
C LEU A 260 41.76 -0.41 -7.26
N VAL A 261 42.58 0.33 -6.51
CA VAL A 261 43.82 0.93 -7.02
C VAL A 261 44.86 -0.15 -7.34
N SER A 262 45.03 -1.13 -6.46
CA SER A 262 45.92 -2.27 -6.69
C SER A 262 45.56 -3.03 -7.98
N THR A 263 44.27 -3.29 -8.19
CA THR A 263 43.76 -3.95 -9.40
C THR A 263 44.02 -3.12 -10.66
N VAL A 264 43.87 -1.80 -10.59
CA VAL A 264 44.10 -0.91 -11.73
C VAL A 264 45.59 -0.79 -12.05
N VAL A 265 46.46 -0.63 -11.05
CA VAL A 265 47.92 -0.57 -11.26
C VAL A 265 48.46 -1.89 -11.79
N SER A 266 48.04 -3.03 -11.22
CA SER A 266 48.48 -4.36 -11.68
C SER A 266 48.07 -4.63 -13.13
N SER A 267 46.83 -4.30 -13.50
CA SER A 267 46.37 -4.48 -14.89
C SER A 267 47.06 -3.53 -15.89
N MET A 268 47.60 -2.39 -15.43
CA MET A 268 48.39 -1.49 -16.27
C MET A 268 49.83 -1.97 -16.46
N LEU A 269 50.43 -2.61 -15.45
CA LEU A 269 51.77 -3.20 -15.54
C LEU A 269 51.81 -4.45 -16.44
N GLU A 270 50.72 -5.23 -16.45
CA GLU A 270 50.56 -6.38 -17.36
C GLU A 270 50.38 -5.94 -18.83
N ASP A 271 49.76 -4.78 -19.08
CA ASP A 271 49.58 -4.22 -20.43
C ASP A 271 50.88 -3.61 -21.02
N ASP A 272 51.87 -3.27 -20.18
CA ASP A 272 53.12 -2.58 -20.54
C ASP A 272 54.33 -3.54 -20.68
N SER A 273 54.13 -4.84 -20.40
CA SER A 273 55.13 -5.93 -20.49
C SER A 273 55.01 -6.71 -21.82
#